data_AF-A0AAD2H4L3-F1
#
_entry.id   AF-A0AAD2H4L3-F1
#
_cell.length_a   1.000
_cell.length_b   1.000
_cell.length_c   1.000
_cell.angle_alpha   90.00
_cell.angle_beta   90.00
_cell.angle_gamma   90.00
#
_symmetry.space_group_name_H-M   'P 1'
#
loop_
_entity.id
_entity.type
_entity.pdbx_description
1 polymer ?
#
loop_
_entity_poly.entity_id
_entity_poly.type
_entity_poly.pdbx_seq_one_letter_code
_entity_poly.pdbx_strand_id
1 'polypeptide(L)'
;MAALRAGVPNLVSGATGAALITEALDVVKAEFDHLTSEVALVRREREDCEATLTAQVNELNIIRQSLYELETQHSKVRAKYEQELARLREELHMLRHGHQPPPQSSLAYHHHSHRPPLHPSSSTQSITDRHPERERDRERGTSTNVIVSERSDRDAREPNVKRTKTTERVGRPGPAPVTPIEVHRLSPHPSSTLSFLDADLASFPSHLKKESAATASSPGRPEWFAIWNPAVKQKKIGDVSLLHTLLHESVVCCVRFSKDGRFLATGCNRTAQVFDARTGTKVCSLMDPSVPKGGDLYIRSVCFSPDGALLATGAEDAQIRIWDIVKKRIIAVLSGHQQEIYALDFSTDGRFVVSGSGDKTVRIWDMRTVLPANPQQTVSCTVLNITDSAPPPSTARSSPGPTPDGGVTSVAISANGSRVAAGSLDALVRVWDVKSGALVRRLRGHGDSVYSVAFVPEGTVSSAKGIGLISGGLDRTVKGWDLGLGPSPQGWKEDGRPSSRSSSVLKGWKEGTGEVSEGRCTTTFIGHKDYVLSVAVSHDGEWIVSGSKDRGVQFWDAKTGVVQCMLQGHKNSVISIDLSPAGNVLATGSGDWHARIWSYDVVS
;
A
#
# COMPACT_ATOMS: atom_id res chain seq x y z
N MET A 1 26.35 11.85 -33.36
CA MET A 1 26.68 12.83 -34.41
C MET A 1 26.21 14.24 -34.02
N ALA A 2 26.88 14.92 -33.08
CA ALA A 2 26.79 16.38 -32.83
C ALA A 2 27.61 16.84 -31.58
N ALA A 3 28.90 16.50 -31.48
CA ALA A 3 29.81 17.11 -30.50
C ALA A 3 31.27 16.94 -30.93
N LEU A 4 32.03 18.05 -30.86
CA LEU A 4 33.46 18.27 -31.15
C LEU A 4 33.77 19.05 -32.45
N ARG A 5 34.03 20.35 -32.26
CA ARG A 5 34.71 21.23 -33.22
C ARG A 5 35.54 22.24 -32.41
N ALA A 6 36.72 22.58 -32.93
CA ALA A 6 37.73 23.47 -32.31
C ALA A 6 38.37 22.96 -31.00
N GLY A 7 39.62 22.52 -31.12
CA GLY A 7 40.45 21.99 -30.03
C GLY A 7 41.81 21.53 -30.52
N VAL A 8 42.46 22.31 -31.40
CA VAL A 8 43.71 21.95 -32.08
C VAL A 8 44.88 22.75 -31.50
N PRO A 9 45.84 22.11 -30.80
CA PRO A 9 47.19 22.64 -30.62
C PRO A 9 48.01 22.44 -31.91
N ASN A 10 49.03 23.26 -32.13
CA ASN A 10 49.84 23.22 -33.36
C ASN A 10 50.71 21.96 -33.48
N LEU A 11 51.00 21.56 -34.73
CA LEU A 11 51.91 20.45 -35.04
C LEU A 11 53.34 20.74 -34.59
N VAL A 12 54.02 19.74 -34.04
CA VAL A 12 55.48 19.67 -33.97
C VAL A 12 55.93 18.26 -34.37
N SER A 13 56.76 18.18 -35.43
CA SER A 13 57.60 17.06 -35.90
C SER A 13 57.15 15.58 -35.73
N GLY A 14 57.00 14.90 -36.86
CA GLY A 14 57.93 13.79 -37.14
C GLY A 14 57.59 12.37 -36.68
N ALA A 15 56.32 12.01 -36.47
CA ALA A 15 55.93 10.60 -36.38
C ALA A 15 55.76 9.98 -37.79
N THR A 16 56.35 8.82 -38.04
CA THR A 16 56.10 8.06 -39.29
C THR A 16 54.71 7.43 -39.24
N GLY A 17 54.08 7.21 -40.40
CA GLY A 17 52.71 6.67 -40.47
C GLY A 17 52.53 5.30 -39.79
N ALA A 18 53.61 4.53 -39.63
CA ALA A 18 53.60 3.29 -38.86
C ALA A 18 53.30 3.52 -37.37
N ALA A 19 53.85 4.57 -36.75
CA ALA A 19 53.68 4.84 -35.32
C ALA A 19 52.23 5.16 -34.95
N LEU A 20 51.54 5.97 -35.77
CA LEU A 20 50.11 6.28 -35.60
C LEU A 20 49.22 5.05 -35.78
N ILE A 21 49.63 4.10 -36.63
CA ILE A 21 48.93 2.81 -36.79
C ILE A 21 49.15 1.91 -35.56
N THR A 22 50.37 1.89 -34.99
CA THR A 22 50.64 1.18 -33.72
C THR A 22 49.81 1.75 -32.57
N GLU A 23 49.80 3.07 -32.39
CA GLU A 23 49.01 3.75 -31.36
C GLU A 23 47.51 3.45 -31.49
N ALA A 24 46.96 3.49 -32.71
CA ALA A 24 45.58 3.11 -32.97
C ALA A 24 45.28 1.62 -32.70
N LEU A 25 46.22 0.72 -32.99
CA LEU A 25 46.08 -0.71 -32.68
C LEU A 25 46.14 -0.98 -31.17
N ASP A 26 46.98 -0.27 -30.41
CA ASP A 26 47.05 -0.40 -28.96
C ASP A 26 45.77 0.11 -28.28
N VAL A 27 45.16 1.18 -28.79
CA VAL A 27 43.82 1.63 -28.33
C VAL A 27 42.74 0.58 -28.64
N VAL A 28 42.68 0.05 -29.87
CA VAL A 28 41.71 -1.01 -30.23
C VAL A 28 41.91 -2.27 -29.39
N LYS A 29 43.15 -2.60 -29.04
CA LYS A 29 43.47 -3.70 -28.14
C LYS A 29 42.99 -3.44 -26.71
N ALA A 30 43.21 -2.23 -26.17
CA ALA A 30 42.72 -1.87 -24.84
C ALA A 30 41.19 -1.93 -24.74
N GLU A 31 40.47 -1.46 -25.77
CA GLU A 31 39.00 -1.60 -25.88
C GLU A 31 38.58 -3.09 -25.96
N PHE A 32 39.30 -3.92 -26.71
CA PHE A 32 39.03 -5.37 -26.80
C PHE A 32 39.27 -6.09 -25.47
N ASP A 33 40.36 -5.79 -24.77
CA ASP A 33 40.67 -6.35 -23.46
C ASP A 33 39.64 -5.88 -22.40
N HIS A 34 39.16 -4.64 -22.49
CA HIS A 34 38.07 -4.11 -21.65
C HIS A 34 36.74 -4.82 -21.89
N LEU A 35 36.28 -4.91 -23.15
CA LEU A 35 35.07 -5.64 -23.54
C LEU A 35 35.14 -7.12 -23.14
N THR A 36 36.31 -7.75 -23.25
CA THR A 36 36.53 -9.13 -22.79
C THR A 36 36.33 -9.25 -21.28
N SER A 37 36.76 -8.25 -20.50
CA SER A 37 36.52 -8.20 -19.06
C SER A 37 35.05 -7.96 -18.70
N GLU A 38 34.32 -7.11 -19.44
CA GLU A 38 32.87 -6.90 -19.23
C GLU A 38 32.08 -8.17 -19.53
N VAL A 39 32.36 -8.85 -20.65
CA VAL A 39 31.72 -10.12 -21.01
C VAL A 39 32.00 -11.21 -19.97
N ALA A 40 33.21 -11.25 -19.38
CA ALA A 40 33.52 -12.16 -18.29
C ALA A 40 32.75 -11.85 -17.00
N LEU A 41 32.52 -10.56 -16.69
CA LEU A 41 31.73 -10.13 -15.53
C LEU A 41 30.24 -10.47 -15.70
N VAL A 42 29.63 -10.07 -16.81
CA VAL A 42 28.20 -10.36 -17.12
C VAL A 42 27.95 -11.88 -17.18
N ARG A 43 28.94 -12.65 -17.65
CA ARG A 43 28.87 -14.11 -17.61
C ARG A 43 28.84 -14.66 -16.18
N ARG A 44 29.67 -14.15 -15.27
CA ARG A 44 29.65 -14.56 -13.85
C ARG A 44 28.32 -14.19 -13.20
N GLU A 45 27.82 -12.97 -13.41
CA GLU A 45 26.52 -12.53 -12.89
C GLU A 45 25.37 -13.43 -13.37
N ARG A 46 25.40 -13.86 -14.64
CA ARG A 46 24.45 -14.87 -15.16
C ARG A 46 24.61 -16.22 -14.46
N GLU A 47 25.84 -16.74 -14.31
CA GLU A 47 26.10 -18.03 -13.66
C GLU A 47 25.64 -18.02 -12.17
N ASP A 48 25.84 -16.91 -11.46
CA ASP A 48 25.34 -16.70 -10.08
C ASP A 48 23.79 -16.60 -10.02
N CYS A 49 23.16 -15.97 -11.02
CA CYS A 49 21.70 -15.90 -11.12
C CYS A 49 21.06 -17.25 -11.46
N GLU A 50 21.67 -18.04 -12.35
CA GLU A 50 21.20 -19.40 -12.68
C GLU A 50 21.37 -20.35 -11.49
N ALA A 51 22.45 -20.22 -10.70
CA ALA A 51 22.60 -20.93 -9.44
C ALA A 51 21.51 -20.55 -8.41
N THR A 52 21.24 -19.24 -8.26
CA THR A 52 20.21 -18.72 -7.35
C THR A 52 18.80 -19.19 -7.73
N LEU A 53 18.46 -19.16 -9.02
CA LEU A 53 17.18 -19.64 -9.53
C LEU A 53 17.03 -21.15 -9.33
N THR A 54 18.10 -21.92 -9.55
CA THR A 54 18.12 -23.37 -9.31
C THR A 54 17.88 -23.70 -7.83
N ALA A 55 18.46 -22.92 -6.90
CA ALA A 55 18.22 -23.07 -5.47
C ALA A 55 16.74 -22.80 -5.11
N GLN A 56 16.14 -21.71 -5.60
CA GLN A 56 14.73 -21.40 -5.35
C GLN A 56 13.76 -22.45 -5.94
N VAL A 57 14.07 -23.02 -7.12
CA VAL A 57 13.29 -24.13 -7.69
C VAL A 57 13.35 -25.37 -6.79
N ASN A 58 14.49 -25.66 -6.17
CA ASN A 58 14.61 -26.77 -5.22
C ASN A 58 13.84 -26.50 -3.92
N GLU A 59 13.90 -25.29 -3.36
CA GLU A 59 13.09 -24.90 -2.19
C GLU A 59 11.58 -25.02 -2.49
N LEU A 60 11.12 -24.54 -3.65
CA LEU A 60 9.71 -24.67 -4.07
C LEU A 60 9.29 -26.13 -4.25
N ASN A 61 10.17 -27.01 -4.75
CA ASN A 61 9.89 -28.44 -4.83
C ASN A 61 9.73 -29.08 -3.45
N ILE A 62 10.56 -28.70 -2.46
CA ILE A 62 10.48 -29.18 -1.07
C ILE A 62 9.19 -28.68 -0.39
N ILE A 63 8.86 -27.39 -0.55
CA ILE A 63 7.63 -26.79 -0.03
C ILE A 63 6.40 -27.49 -0.62
N ARG A 64 6.39 -27.76 -1.93
CA ARG A 64 5.29 -28.49 -2.60
C ARG A 64 5.13 -29.91 -2.05
N GLN A 65 6.22 -30.63 -1.80
CA GLN A 65 6.14 -31.97 -1.19
C GLN A 65 5.57 -31.90 0.24
N SER A 66 6.08 -30.98 1.07
CA SER A 66 5.59 -30.78 2.45
C SER A 66 4.10 -30.41 2.47
N LEU A 67 3.62 -29.65 1.48
CA LEU A 67 2.21 -29.30 1.34
C LEU A 67 1.33 -30.52 1.00
N TYR A 68 1.76 -31.39 0.08
CA TYR A 68 1.04 -32.65 -0.20
C TYR A 68 1.02 -33.61 1.00
N GLU A 69 2.11 -33.67 1.76
CA GLU A 69 2.17 -34.47 3.00
C GLU A 69 1.21 -33.93 4.06
N LEU A 70 1.14 -32.59 4.24
CA LEU A 70 0.22 -31.93 5.16
C LEU A 70 -1.25 -32.06 4.72
N GLU A 71 -1.56 -31.91 3.43
CA GLU A 71 -2.89 -32.15 2.85
C GLU A 71 -3.35 -33.60 3.12
N THR A 72 -2.44 -34.56 2.93
CA THR A 72 -2.69 -35.98 3.22
C THR A 72 -2.92 -36.23 4.72
N GLN A 73 -2.25 -35.50 5.61
CA GLN A 73 -2.51 -35.57 7.06
C GLN A 73 -3.87 -34.95 7.43
N HIS A 74 -4.18 -33.76 6.90
CA HIS A 74 -5.46 -33.08 7.13
C HIS A 74 -6.66 -33.92 6.63
N SER A 75 -6.54 -34.54 5.45
CA SER A 75 -7.54 -35.48 4.93
C SER A 75 -7.81 -36.65 5.89
N LYS A 76 -6.75 -37.28 6.43
CA LYS A 76 -6.85 -38.37 7.42
C LYS A 76 -7.48 -37.91 8.75
N VAL A 77 -7.19 -36.68 9.20
CA VAL A 77 -7.78 -36.10 10.42
C VAL A 77 -9.26 -35.78 10.20
N ARG A 78 -9.62 -35.19 9.06
CA ARG A 78 -11.00 -34.90 8.67
C ARG A 78 -11.85 -36.17 8.59
N ALA A 79 -11.35 -37.22 7.95
CA ALA A 79 -12.04 -38.50 7.84
C ALA A 79 -12.35 -39.14 9.22
N LYS A 80 -11.47 -38.98 10.22
CA LYS A 80 -11.73 -39.43 11.59
C LYS A 80 -12.88 -38.63 12.23
N TYR A 81 -12.83 -37.30 12.14
CA TYR A 81 -13.90 -36.46 12.69
C TYR A 81 -15.25 -36.70 11.98
N GLU A 82 -15.27 -36.93 10.67
CA GLU A 82 -16.49 -37.27 9.93
C GLU A 82 -17.08 -38.62 10.39
N GLN A 83 -16.24 -39.61 10.74
CA GLN A 83 -16.69 -40.87 11.35
C GLN A 83 -17.24 -40.69 12.77
N GLU A 84 -16.58 -39.91 13.63
CA GLU A 84 -17.10 -39.61 14.98
C GLU A 84 -18.41 -38.81 14.92
N LEU A 85 -18.51 -37.85 14.00
CA LEU A 85 -19.72 -37.06 13.80
C LEU A 85 -20.89 -37.90 13.29
N ALA A 86 -20.63 -38.90 12.44
CA ALA A 86 -21.63 -39.88 12.00
C ALA A 86 -22.11 -40.75 13.19
N ARG A 87 -21.19 -41.30 13.98
CA ARG A 87 -21.51 -42.10 15.17
C ARG A 87 -22.35 -41.33 16.19
N LEU A 88 -21.97 -40.09 16.51
CA LEU A 88 -22.71 -39.24 17.45
C LEU A 88 -24.10 -38.85 16.93
N ARG A 89 -24.28 -38.72 15.61
CA ARG A 89 -25.61 -38.51 15.00
C ARG A 89 -26.49 -39.74 15.10
N GLU A 90 -25.94 -40.93 14.92
CA GLU A 90 -26.66 -42.20 15.06
C GLU A 90 -27.07 -42.47 16.51
N GLU A 91 -26.18 -42.19 17.46
CA GLU A 91 -26.47 -42.26 18.91
C GLU A 91 -27.60 -41.28 19.32
N LEU A 92 -27.55 -40.04 18.82
CA LEU A 92 -28.65 -39.07 18.98
C LEU A 92 -29.97 -39.54 18.33
N HIS A 93 -29.90 -40.21 17.17
CA HIS A 93 -31.08 -40.72 16.48
C HIS A 93 -31.76 -41.84 17.29
N MET A 94 -30.97 -42.77 17.84
CA MET A 94 -31.46 -43.84 18.72
C MET A 94 -32.09 -43.29 20.01
N LEU A 95 -31.45 -42.31 20.65
CA LEU A 95 -32.00 -41.64 21.84
C LEU A 95 -33.33 -40.91 21.55
N ARG A 96 -33.48 -40.34 20.35
CA ARG A 96 -34.69 -39.60 19.95
C ARG A 96 -35.88 -40.50 19.63
N HIS A 97 -35.65 -41.71 19.13
CA HIS A 97 -36.71 -42.67 18.80
C HIS A 97 -37.15 -43.57 19.96
N GLY A 98 -36.46 -43.55 21.09
CA GLY A 98 -36.86 -44.30 22.30
C GLY A 98 -38.10 -43.80 23.04
N HIS A 99 -38.77 -42.73 22.56
CA HIS A 99 -39.87 -42.06 23.27
C HIS A 99 -41.07 -41.72 22.36
N GLN A 100 -41.84 -42.72 21.91
CA GLN A 100 -43.20 -42.48 21.42
C GLN A 100 -44.12 -43.71 21.61
N PRO A 101 -45.31 -43.56 22.25
CA PRO A 101 -46.29 -44.63 22.39
C PRO A 101 -47.14 -44.80 21.11
N PRO A 102 -47.78 -45.97 20.88
CA PRO A 102 -48.48 -46.27 19.63
C PRO A 102 -49.86 -45.60 19.52
N PRO A 103 -50.28 -45.19 18.30
CA PRO A 103 -51.65 -44.74 18.04
C PRO A 103 -52.64 -45.91 17.99
N GLN A 104 -53.84 -45.71 18.53
CA GLN A 104 -54.94 -46.68 18.43
C GLN A 104 -55.69 -46.57 17.10
N SER A 105 -56.30 -47.67 16.66
CA SER A 105 -57.13 -47.74 15.46
C SER A 105 -58.62 -47.57 15.77
N SER A 106 -59.36 -46.94 14.85
CA SER A 106 -60.83 -46.90 14.85
C SER A 106 -61.37 -47.16 13.44
N LEU A 107 -62.34 -48.05 13.32
CA LEU A 107 -62.85 -48.60 12.06
C LEU A 107 -64.01 -47.80 11.46
N ALA A 108 -64.18 -47.89 10.13
CA ALA A 108 -65.48 -47.78 9.46
C ALA A 108 -65.51 -48.70 8.23
N TYR A 109 -66.60 -49.45 8.05
CA TYR A 109 -66.84 -50.39 6.94
C TYR A 109 -68.14 -49.97 6.20
N HIS A 110 -68.17 -50.07 4.86
CA HIS A 110 -69.09 -50.98 4.13
C HIS A 110 -69.02 -50.86 2.59
N HIS A 111 -69.60 -51.88 1.92
CA HIS A 111 -69.79 -52.06 0.46
C HIS A 111 -71.01 -51.24 -0.07
N HIS A 112 -71.43 -51.17 -1.35
CA HIS A 112 -71.19 -51.82 -2.68
C HIS A 112 -71.78 -50.87 -3.79
N SER A 113 -71.76 -50.99 -5.14
CA SER A 113 -71.16 -51.85 -6.20
C SER A 113 -71.40 -51.23 -7.62
N HIS A 114 -71.02 -51.94 -8.70
CA HIS A 114 -71.45 -51.81 -10.13
C HIS A 114 -70.81 -50.77 -11.10
N ARG A 115 -69.89 -51.28 -11.97
CA ARG A 115 -69.91 -51.41 -13.47
C ARG A 115 -70.51 -50.28 -14.36
N PRO A 116 -70.15 -50.10 -15.68
CA PRO A 116 -69.35 -50.94 -16.62
C PRO A 116 -68.25 -50.14 -17.44
N PRO A 117 -67.68 -50.59 -18.60
CA PRO A 117 -66.28 -50.22 -18.98
C PRO A 117 -65.97 -49.81 -20.46
N LEU A 118 -64.67 -49.54 -20.75
CA LEU A 118 -63.94 -49.52 -22.07
C LEU A 118 -64.39 -48.43 -23.09
N HIS A 119 -63.69 -48.03 -24.19
CA HIS A 119 -62.57 -48.47 -25.07
C HIS A 119 -61.93 -47.19 -25.73
N PRO A 120 -60.89 -47.22 -26.63
CA PRO A 120 -59.67 -48.03 -26.70
C PRO A 120 -58.37 -47.23 -27.07
N SER A 121 -57.26 -47.98 -27.21
CA SER A 121 -56.02 -47.81 -28.02
C SER A 121 -55.89 -46.69 -29.08
N SER A 122 -54.68 -46.28 -29.53
CA SER A 122 -53.47 -47.10 -29.72
C SER A 122 -52.13 -46.34 -29.82
N SER A 123 -51.01 -47.08 -29.66
CA SER A 123 -49.69 -46.94 -30.34
C SER A 123 -48.99 -45.57 -30.36
N THR A 124 -47.71 -45.43 -29.98
CA THR A 124 -46.64 -46.40 -29.58
C THR A 124 -45.55 -45.56 -28.88
N GLN A 125 -44.91 -45.89 -27.74
CA GLN A 125 -44.32 -47.13 -27.22
C GLN A 125 -43.40 -47.86 -28.21
N SER A 126 -42.21 -48.34 -27.87
CA SER A 126 -41.34 -48.16 -26.68
C SER A 126 -39.89 -48.44 -27.14
N ILE A 127 -38.86 -48.46 -26.29
CA ILE A 127 -38.37 -49.64 -25.54
C ILE A 127 -37.20 -49.08 -24.70
N THR A 128 -37.33 -48.93 -23.37
CA THR A 128 -36.86 -49.85 -22.29
C THR A 128 -35.32 -50.06 -22.27
N ASP A 129 -34.62 -50.15 -21.13
CA ASP A 129 -35.08 -50.16 -19.73
C ASP A 129 -33.97 -49.72 -18.73
N ARG A 130 -34.33 -49.69 -17.44
CA ARG A 130 -33.58 -50.13 -16.21
C ARG A 130 -32.13 -50.64 -16.39
N HIS A 131 -31.20 -50.56 -15.43
CA HIS A 131 -31.16 -50.25 -13.97
C HIS A 131 -29.65 -50.21 -13.58
N PRO A 132 -29.22 -50.09 -12.30
CA PRO A 132 -29.81 -49.44 -11.12
C PRO A 132 -28.83 -48.41 -10.51
N GLU A 133 -29.05 -48.08 -9.23
CA GLU A 133 -28.28 -47.15 -8.38
C GLU A 133 -26.78 -47.46 -8.26
N ARG A 134 -25.97 -46.41 -8.05
CA ARG A 134 -24.96 -46.39 -6.97
C ARG A 134 -24.47 -44.98 -6.65
N GLU A 135 -24.49 -44.63 -5.38
CA GLU A 135 -23.78 -43.46 -4.85
C GLU A 135 -22.27 -43.68 -4.89
N ARG A 136 -21.50 -42.63 -5.21
CA ARG A 136 -20.27 -42.31 -4.47
C ARG A 136 -19.80 -40.87 -4.66
N ASP A 137 -19.03 -40.44 -3.67
CA ASP A 137 -18.41 -39.13 -3.49
C ASP A 137 -17.63 -38.60 -4.71
N ARG A 138 -17.58 -37.26 -4.83
CA ARG A 138 -16.37 -36.58 -5.33
C ARG A 138 -16.30 -35.11 -4.99
N GLU A 139 -15.19 -34.74 -4.34
CA GLU A 139 -14.69 -33.37 -4.31
C GLU A 139 -14.11 -32.99 -5.67
N ARG A 140 -14.38 -31.76 -6.12
CA ARG A 140 -13.60 -30.93 -7.06
C ARG A 140 -14.07 -29.48 -6.91
N GLY A 141 -13.22 -28.45 -6.99
CA GLY A 141 -11.80 -28.46 -7.34
C GLY A 141 -11.58 -28.26 -8.84
N THR A 142 -11.73 -27.02 -9.30
CA THR A 142 -11.47 -26.60 -10.69
C THR A 142 -10.59 -25.35 -10.71
N SER A 143 -9.29 -25.54 -10.51
CA SER A 143 -8.28 -24.55 -10.89
C SER A 143 -8.19 -24.49 -12.42
N THR A 144 -8.35 -23.31 -13.01
CA THR A 144 -8.16 -23.11 -14.45
C THR A 144 -6.67 -22.94 -14.78
N ASN A 145 -5.95 -24.05 -14.92
CA ASN A 145 -4.60 -24.04 -15.48
C ASN A 145 -4.63 -23.79 -16.99
N VAL A 146 -3.81 -22.85 -17.44
CA VAL A 146 -3.57 -22.57 -18.86
C VAL A 146 -2.82 -23.74 -19.49
N ILE A 147 -3.31 -24.23 -20.63
CA ILE A 147 -2.61 -25.26 -21.42
C ILE A 147 -1.49 -24.58 -22.21
N VAL A 148 -0.25 -24.94 -21.91
CA VAL A 148 0.89 -24.71 -22.81
C VAL A 148 0.80 -25.72 -23.95
N SER A 149 0.84 -25.26 -25.20
CA SER A 149 0.89 -26.12 -26.39
C SER A 149 2.11 -25.80 -27.23
N GLU A 150 3.20 -26.54 -27.00
CA GLU A 150 4.33 -26.56 -27.92
C GLU A 150 3.95 -27.28 -29.22
N ARG A 151 4.29 -26.69 -30.38
CA ARG A 151 4.57 -27.45 -31.62
C ARG A 151 5.70 -26.77 -32.40
N SER A 152 6.60 -27.60 -32.90
CA SER A 152 7.84 -27.23 -33.57
C SER A 152 7.68 -27.01 -35.08
N ASP A 153 8.56 -26.16 -35.62
CA ASP A 153 9.20 -26.19 -36.95
C ASP A 153 8.45 -26.80 -38.16
N ARG A 154 8.31 -26.01 -39.23
CA ARG A 154 9.26 -26.06 -40.37
C ARG A 154 9.01 -25.04 -41.51
N ASP A 155 10.12 -24.67 -42.15
CA ASP A 155 10.31 -24.38 -43.58
C ASP A 155 9.53 -23.25 -44.32
N ALA A 156 10.20 -22.09 -44.39
CA ALA A 156 10.88 -21.59 -45.61
C ALA A 156 10.25 -20.54 -46.56
N ARG A 157 11.18 -19.82 -47.22
CA ARG A 157 11.13 -18.98 -48.44
C ARG A 157 10.79 -17.49 -48.32
N GLU A 158 11.84 -16.67 -48.52
CA GLU A 158 11.76 -15.32 -49.11
C GLU A 158 11.21 -15.35 -50.56
N PRO A 159 10.80 -14.19 -51.10
CA PRO A 159 11.43 -13.76 -52.36
C PRO A 159 11.75 -12.24 -52.48
N ASN A 160 12.54 -11.91 -53.51
CA ASN A 160 13.26 -10.64 -53.71
C ASN A 160 12.49 -9.53 -54.49
N VAL A 161 12.60 -8.29 -53.97
CA VAL A 161 12.99 -7.02 -54.67
C VAL A 161 12.47 -6.71 -56.10
N LYS A 162 11.75 -5.58 -56.27
CA LYS A 162 11.89 -4.55 -57.36
C LYS A 162 10.95 -3.32 -57.17
N ARG A 163 11.01 -2.29 -58.03
CA ARG A 163 11.81 -1.04 -57.82
C ARG A 163 11.48 0.09 -58.84
N THR A 164 10.51 0.98 -58.55
CA THR A 164 10.22 2.24 -59.30
C THR A 164 9.73 3.32 -58.32
N LYS A 165 10.25 4.56 -58.23
CA LYS A 165 10.63 5.67 -59.15
C LYS A 165 9.54 6.77 -59.35
N THR A 166 9.66 7.80 -58.51
CA THR A 166 9.67 9.26 -58.84
C THR A 166 8.50 9.94 -59.54
N THR A 167 7.90 10.92 -58.85
CA THR A 167 7.54 12.27 -59.36
C THR A 167 7.74 13.32 -58.25
N GLU A 168 7.84 14.60 -58.62
CA GLU A 168 8.18 15.73 -57.73
C GLU A 168 6.97 16.64 -57.47
N ARG A 169 6.93 17.36 -56.32
CA ARG A 169 6.53 18.79 -56.33
C ARG A 169 6.94 19.62 -55.11
N VAL A 170 7.48 20.79 -55.44
CA VAL A 170 7.98 21.91 -54.64
C VAL A 170 7.07 22.37 -53.46
N GLY A 171 7.62 22.31 -52.24
CA GLY A 171 7.98 23.49 -51.44
C GLY A 171 6.91 24.36 -50.73
N ARG A 172 7.00 24.44 -49.40
CA ARG A 172 6.69 25.62 -48.54
C ARG A 172 7.58 25.58 -47.27
N PRO A 173 7.79 26.70 -46.55
CA PRO A 173 8.89 26.85 -45.60
C PRO A 173 8.66 26.12 -44.27
N GLY A 174 9.76 25.69 -43.63
CA GLY A 174 9.75 25.07 -42.30
C GLY A 174 9.71 26.09 -41.15
N PRO A 175 9.27 25.66 -39.94
CA PRO A 175 9.29 26.50 -38.74
C PRO A 175 10.71 26.74 -38.22
N ALA A 176 10.88 27.80 -37.43
CA ALA A 176 12.15 28.15 -36.79
C ALA A 176 12.62 27.06 -35.80
N PRO A 177 13.94 26.90 -35.58
CA PRO A 177 14.46 25.93 -34.62
C PRO A 177 14.05 26.29 -33.20
N VAL A 178 13.36 25.35 -32.53
CA VAL A 178 13.01 25.47 -31.12
C VAL A 178 14.31 25.40 -30.29
N THR A 179 14.57 26.41 -29.48
CA THR A 179 15.68 26.38 -28.52
C THR A 179 15.50 25.22 -27.55
N PRO A 180 16.53 24.39 -27.29
CA PRO A 180 16.44 23.38 -26.24
C PRO A 180 16.08 24.05 -24.92
N ILE A 181 15.00 23.61 -24.27
CA ILE A 181 14.71 24.02 -22.90
C ILE A 181 15.84 23.44 -22.05
N GLU A 182 16.66 24.31 -21.48
CA GLU A 182 17.77 23.93 -20.62
C GLU A 182 17.20 23.32 -19.34
N VAL A 183 17.11 21.99 -19.31
CA VAL A 183 16.80 21.24 -18.10
C VAL A 183 17.96 21.45 -17.14
N HIS A 184 17.85 22.47 -16.29
CA HIS A 184 18.79 22.68 -15.20
C HIS A 184 18.89 21.40 -14.37
N ARG A 185 19.99 20.66 -14.58
CA ARG A 185 20.44 19.64 -13.63
C ARG A 185 20.64 20.35 -12.30
N LEU A 186 19.65 20.23 -11.41
CA LEU A 186 19.86 20.51 -10.00
C LEU A 186 21.09 19.71 -9.57
N SER A 187 22.07 20.41 -9.03
CA SER A 187 23.32 19.80 -8.61
C SER A 187 23.03 18.69 -7.60
N PRO A 188 23.77 17.56 -7.65
CA PRO A 188 23.64 16.55 -6.62
C PRO A 188 24.10 17.17 -5.29
N HIS A 189 23.14 17.48 -4.42
CA HIS A 189 23.43 17.65 -3.01
C HIS A 189 24.12 16.36 -2.52
N PRO A 190 25.11 16.45 -1.60
CA PRO A 190 25.85 15.29 -1.14
C PRO A 190 24.94 14.42 -0.25
N SER A 191 24.17 13.54 -0.88
CA SER A 191 23.37 12.52 -0.21
C SER A 191 24.31 11.61 0.57
N SER A 192 24.32 11.74 1.90
CA SER A 192 25.07 10.87 2.81
C SER A 192 24.33 9.52 2.96
N THR A 193 24.14 8.84 1.84
CA THR A 193 23.37 7.59 1.70
C THR A 193 24.21 6.40 2.19
N LEU A 194 24.51 6.34 3.49
CA LEU A 194 24.99 5.09 4.08
C LEU A 194 23.86 4.08 4.05
N SER A 195 24.11 2.96 3.37
CA SER A 195 23.07 2.03 2.99
C SER A 195 22.76 1.02 4.08
N PHE A 196 21.60 1.21 4.72
CA PHE A 196 20.82 0.08 5.28
C PHE A 196 20.45 -0.95 4.19
N LEU A 197 20.70 -0.65 2.90
CA LEU A 197 20.49 -1.57 1.79
C LEU A 197 21.45 -2.77 1.85
N ASP A 198 22.75 -2.55 2.11
CA ASP A 198 23.79 -3.54 1.78
C ASP A 198 24.56 -4.10 2.98
N ALA A 199 24.44 -3.47 4.16
CA ALA A 199 25.21 -3.86 5.35
C ALA A 199 24.65 -5.13 6.04
N ASP A 200 25.54 -6.08 6.33
CA ASP A 200 25.19 -7.31 7.06
C ASP A 200 24.79 -7.01 8.52
N LEU A 201 23.60 -7.48 8.91
CA LEU A 201 22.99 -7.32 10.23
C LEU A 201 23.79 -7.98 11.37
N ALA A 202 24.68 -8.91 11.06
CA ALA A 202 25.63 -9.50 12.01
C ALA A 202 26.93 -8.67 12.16
N SER A 203 27.27 -7.82 11.18
CA SER A 203 28.51 -7.04 11.15
C SER A 203 28.44 -5.68 11.87
N PHE A 204 27.24 -5.21 12.20
CA PHE A 204 27.05 -3.88 12.79
C PHE A 204 27.70 -3.73 14.18
N PRO A 205 28.41 -2.61 14.44
CA PRO A 205 28.95 -2.31 15.77
C PRO A 205 27.86 -2.27 16.84
N SER A 206 28.11 -2.89 18.00
CA SER A 206 27.13 -2.99 19.10
C SER A 206 26.67 -1.65 19.67
N HIS A 207 27.46 -0.57 19.58
CA HIS A 207 27.02 0.78 19.97
C HIS A 207 26.03 1.43 18.97
N LEU A 208 25.89 0.85 17.78
CA LEU A 208 24.94 1.24 16.73
C LEU A 208 23.81 0.23 16.54
N LYS A 209 23.69 -0.80 17.38
CA LYS A 209 22.66 -1.83 17.29
C LYS A 209 22.10 -2.16 18.68
N LYS A 210 20.77 -2.18 18.80
CA LYS A 210 20.05 -2.64 20.00
C LYS A 210 19.12 -3.74 19.56
N GLU A 211 19.08 -4.85 20.27
CA GLU A 211 18.23 -6.00 19.94
C GLU A 211 17.61 -6.61 21.19
N SER A 212 16.48 -7.29 21.02
CA SER A 212 15.84 -8.00 22.13
C SER A 212 16.70 -9.18 22.58
N ALA A 213 16.47 -9.66 23.81
CA ALA A 213 16.84 -11.03 24.14
C ALA A 213 16.15 -12.01 23.16
N ALA A 214 16.83 -13.12 22.83
CA ALA A 214 16.20 -14.21 22.08
C ALA A 214 15.17 -14.93 22.97
N THR A 215 13.99 -15.23 22.44
CA THR A 215 12.92 -15.94 23.15
C THR A 215 13.00 -17.44 22.93
N ALA A 216 12.38 -18.22 23.82
CA ALA A 216 12.31 -19.69 23.69
C ALA A 216 11.63 -20.15 22.39
N SER A 217 10.77 -19.32 21.82
CA SER A 217 10.09 -19.50 20.52
C SER A 217 10.94 -19.09 19.30
N SER A 218 12.14 -18.52 19.49
CA SER A 218 13.09 -18.20 18.40
C SER A 218 14.55 -18.24 18.91
N PRO A 219 15.09 -19.42 19.25
CA PRO A 219 16.45 -19.55 19.78
C PRO A 219 17.50 -18.93 18.84
N GLY A 220 18.38 -18.10 19.40
CA GLY A 220 19.47 -17.47 18.65
C GLY A 220 19.07 -16.35 17.68
N ARG A 221 17.81 -15.87 17.70
CA ARG A 221 17.40 -14.66 16.96
C ARG A 221 16.60 -13.70 17.86
N PRO A 222 16.84 -12.39 17.79
CA PRO A 222 16.01 -11.41 18.49
C PRO A 222 14.62 -11.29 17.84
N GLU A 223 13.61 -10.93 18.63
CA GLU A 223 12.24 -10.66 18.16
C GLU A 223 12.06 -9.24 17.58
N TRP A 224 13.04 -8.37 17.83
CA TRP A 224 13.20 -7.08 17.18
C TRP A 224 14.63 -6.55 17.35
N PHE A 225 15.05 -5.69 16.44
CA PHE A 225 16.27 -4.90 16.59
C PHE A 225 16.11 -3.50 15.98
N ALA A 226 16.92 -2.56 16.46
CA ALA A 226 17.07 -1.22 15.93
C ALA A 226 18.54 -0.95 15.60
N ILE A 227 18.82 -0.27 14.49
CA ILE A 227 20.17 0.09 14.04
C ILE A 227 20.21 1.59 13.75
N TRP A 228 21.22 2.28 14.27
CA TRP A 228 21.46 3.71 14.07
C TRP A 228 22.46 3.94 12.94
N ASN A 229 22.23 4.99 12.15
CA ASN A 229 23.04 5.32 10.99
C ASN A 229 24.46 5.78 11.40
N PRO A 230 25.55 5.09 11.00
CA PRO A 230 26.92 5.48 11.35
C PRO A 230 27.37 6.87 10.84
N ALA A 231 26.67 7.48 9.86
CA ALA A 231 26.95 8.87 9.45
C ALA A 231 26.54 9.91 10.50
N VAL A 232 25.61 9.55 11.40
CA VAL A 232 25.01 10.46 12.38
C VAL A 232 25.90 10.52 13.62
N LYS A 233 26.79 11.52 13.64
CA LYS A 233 27.78 11.73 14.73
C LYS A 233 27.17 11.99 16.11
N GLN A 234 25.92 12.47 16.17
CA GLN A 234 25.17 12.71 17.40
C GLN A 234 23.78 12.09 17.22
N LYS A 235 23.51 10.99 17.94
CA LYS A 235 22.21 10.30 17.93
C LYS A 235 21.12 11.22 18.49
N LYS A 236 20.34 11.86 17.62
CA LYS A 236 19.13 12.61 18.01
C LYS A 236 17.97 11.68 18.41
N ILE A 237 17.73 10.62 17.65
CA ILE A 237 16.91 9.50 18.14
C ILE A 237 17.81 8.69 19.06
N GLY A 238 17.47 8.70 20.35
CA GLY A 238 18.13 7.95 21.41
C GLY A 238 17.79 6.47 21.33
N ASP A 239 17.42 5.86 22.44
CA ASP A 239 17.07 4.45 22.50
C ASP A 239 15.67 4.18 21.92
N VAL A 240 15.45 2.96 21.43
CA VAL A 240 14.13 2.46 21.00
C VAL A 240 13.80 1.20 21.78
N SER A 241 12.56 1.02 22.22
CA SER A 241 12.13 -0.15 23.01
C SER A 241 10.72 -0.60 22.63
N LEU A 242 10.50 -1.91 22.55
CA LEU A 242 9.16 -2.50 22.47
C LEU A 242 8.45 -2.37 23.83
N LEU A 243 7.28 -1.73 23.86
CA LEU A 243 6.43 -1.66 25.05
C LEU A 243 5.41 -2.79 25.05
N HIS A 244 4.65 -2.95 23.97
CA HIS A 244 3.52 -3.87 23.89
C HIS A 244 3.44 -4.59 22.54
N THR A 245 3.00 -5.85 22.58
CA THR A 245 2.68 -6.68 21.41
C THR A 245 1.22 -7.10 21.50
N LEU A 246 0.41 -6.70 20.52
CA LEU A 246 -1.05 -6.79 20.54
C LEU A 246 -1.52 -7.80 19.48
N LEU A 247 -2.00 -8.95 19.93
CA LEU A 247 -2.41 -10.08 19.09
C LEU A 247 -3.76 -9.83 18.40
N HIS A 248 -3.84 -10.14 17.10
CA HIS A 248 -5.05 -10.12 16.29
C HIS A 248 -5.25 -11.46 15.58
N GLU A 249 -6.48 -11.74 15.17
CA GLU A 249 -6.87 -13.00 14.48
C GLU A 249 -6.57 -12.96 12.97
N SER A 250 -6.04 -11.85 12.46
CA SER A 250 -5.73 -11.62 11.05
C SER A 250 -4.74 -10.46 10.90
N VAL A 251 -4.40 -10.12 9.65
CA VAL A 251 -3.65 -8.91 9.27
C VAL A 251 -4.21 -7.66 9.97
N VAL A 252 -3.32 -6.85 10.55
CA VAL A 252 -3.64 -5.50 11.05
C VAL A 252 -3.46 -4.52 9.90
N CYS A 253 -4.57 -4.04 9.35
CA CYS A 253 -4.58 -3.14 8.20
C CYS A 253 -4.27 -1.69 8.60
N CYS A 254 -4.71 -1.27 9.80
CA CYS A 254 -4.53 0.10 10.27
C CYS A 254 -4.31 0.18 11.78
N VAL A 255 -3.56 1.21 12.21
CA VAL A 255 -3.41 1.64 13.61
C VAL A 255 -3.54 3.17 13.69
N ARG A 256 -4.21 3.70 14.73
CA ARG A 256 -4.27 5.14 15.05
C ARG A 256 -4.40 5.39 16.55
N PHE A 257 -3.67 6.36 17.08
CA PHE A 257 -3.83 6.85 18.45
C PHE A 257 -5.06 7.76 18.59
N SER A 258 -5.58 7.86 19.81
CA SER A 258 -6.48 8.95 20.21
C SER A 258 -5.69 10.27 20.33
N LYS A 259 -6.40 11.40 20.25
CA LYS A 259 -5.76 12.75 20.28
C LYS A 259 -5.00 13.05 21.58
N ASP A 260 -5.35 12.39 22.68
CA ASP A 260 -4.65 12.44 23.97
C ASP A 260 -3.55 11.38 24.11
N GLY A 261 -3.28 10.59 23.07
CA GLY A 261 -2.29 9.50 23.03
C GLY A 261 -2.58 8.32 23.96
N ARG A 262 -3.73 8.32 24.65
CA ARG A 262 -4.06 7.36 25.71
C ARG A 262 -4.53 6.01 25.18
N PHE A 263 -5.20 6.00 24.03
CA PHE A 263 -5.73 4.79 23.42
C PHE A 263 -5.12 4.58 22.04
N LEU A 264 -4.98 3.31 21.66
CA LEU A 264 -4.66 2.89 20.31
C LEU A 264 -5.87 2.13 19.73
N ALA A 265 -6.40 2.61 18.61
CA ALA A 265 -7.33 1.85 17.78
C ALA A 265 -6.56 1.07 16.72
N THR A 266 -7.01 -0.14 16.44
CA THR A 266 -6.52 -0.99 15.34
C THR A 266 -7.70 -1.46 14.49
N GLY A 267 -7.44 -1.78 13.22
CA GLY A 267 -8.40 -2.43 12.33
C GLY A 267 -7.82 -3.71 11.72
N CYS A 268 -8.58 -4.79 11.77
CA CYS A 268 -8.25 -6.08 11.15
C CYS A 268 -9.50 -6.67 10.45
N ASN A 269 -9.52 -7.97 10.14
CA ASN A 269 -10.72 -8.64 9.64
C ASN A 269 -11.87 -8.47 10.65
N ARG A 270 -13.01 -7.94 10.20
CA ARG A 270 -14.31 -7.75 10.88
C ARG A 270 -14.34 -6.95 12.18
N THR A 271 -13.20 -6.57 12.75
CA THR A 271 -13.14 -5.87 14.04
C THR A 271 -12.24 -4.65 13.98
N ALA A 272 -12.70 -3.58 14.64
CA ALA A 272 -11.83 -2.54 15.17
C ALA A 272 -11.63 -2.79 16.67
N GLN A 273 -10.40 -2.73 17.17
CA GLN A 273 -10.09 -3.01 18.57
C GLN A 273 -9.44 -1.78 19.20
N VAL A 274 -9.80 -1.47 20.44
CA VAL A 274 -9.25 -0.32 21.18
C VAL A 274 -8.48 -0.82 22.39
N PHE A 275 -7.25 -0.35 22.56
CA PHE A 275 -6.33 -0.70 23.64
C PHE A 275 -5.94 0.56 24.42
N ASP A 276 -5.70 0.45 25.73
CA ASP A 276 -4.98 1.50 26.48
C ASP A 276 -3.50 1.41 26.07
N ALA A 277 -2.97 2.51 25.53
CA ALA A 277 -1.64 2.55 24.91
C ALA A 277 -0.50 2.38 25.91
N ARG A 278 -0.74 2.67 27.19
CA ARG A 278 0.26 2.62 28.26
C ARG A 278 0.31 1.22 28.90
N THR A 279 -0.83 0.54 29.05
CA THR A 279 -0.90 -0.81 29.64
C THR A 279 -0.94 -1.94 28.61
N GLY A 280 -1.20 -1.65 27.33
CA GLY A 280 -1.39 -2.65 26.28
C GLY A 280 -2.70 -3.44 26.40
N THR A 281 -3.57 -3.13 27.36
CA THR A 281 -4.79 -3.89 27.62
C THR A 281 -5.91 -3.52 26.66
N LYS A 282 -6.55 -4.52 26.04
CA LYS A 282 -7.73 -4.34 25.18
C LYS A 282 -8.94 -3.86 25.99
N VAL A 283 -9.40 -2.65 25.69
CA VAL A 283 -10.55 -1.95 26.31
C VAL A 283 -11.87 -2.39 25.67
N CYS A 284 -11.90 -2.48 24.33
CA CYS A 284 -13.05 -3.01 23.61
C CYS A 284 -12.67 -3.63 22.25
N SER A 285 -13.63 -4.37 21.70
CA SER A 285 -13.66 -4.81 20.31
C SER A 285 -15.02 -4.41 19.74
N LEU A 286 -15.01 -3.84 18.54
CA LEU A 286 -16.16 -3.31 17.82
C LEU A 286 -16.34 -4.13 16.54
N MET A 287 -17.46 -4.83 16.43
CA MET A 287 -17.82 -5.70 15.31
C MET A 287 -19.29 -5.43 14.97
N ASP A 288 -19.61 -5.24 13.69
CA ASP A 288 -20.99 -5.02 13.26
C ASP A 288 -21.81 -6.33 13.36
N PRO A 289 -22.84 -6.40 14.21
CA PRO A 289 -23.64 -7.61 14.36
C PRO A 289 -24.62 -7.85 13.19
N SER A 290 -24.83 -6.86 12.30
CA SER A 290 -25.69 -6.99 11.13
C SER A 290 -25.02 -7.71 9.95
N VAL A 291 -23.68 -7.73 9.91
CA VAL A 291 -22.92 -8.40 8.85
C VAL A 291 -22.84 -9.92 9.13
N PRO A 292 -23.28 -10.80 8.21
CA PRO A 292 -23.17 -12.25 8.38
C PRO A 292 -21.72 -12.70 8.65
N LYS A 293 -21.53 -13.67 9.55
CA LYS A 293 -20.21 -14.13 10.02
C LYS A 293 -19.43 -15.04 9.03
N GLY A 294 -19.80 -15.08 7.76
CA GLY A 294 -19.12 -15.85 6.72
C GLY A 294 -18.39 -14.95 5.72
N GLY A 295 -17.17 -15.33 5.33
CA GLY A 295 -16.27 -14.53 4.47
C GLY A 295 -15.48 -13.46 5.23
N ASP A 296 -14.55 -12.79 4.54
CA ASP A 296 -13.75 -11.70 5.09
C ASP A 296 -14.44 -10.33 4.92
N LEU A 297 -14.06 -9.37 5.78
CA LEU A 297 -14.41 -7.95 5.66
C LEU A 297 -13.38 -7.14 6.46
N TYR A 298 -12.29 -6.69 5.83
CA TYR A 298 -11.24 -5.97 6.56
C TYR A 298 -11.64 -4.53 6.89
N ILE A 299 -11.37 -4.13 8.13
CA ILE A 299 -11.40 -2.72 8.55
C ILE A 299 -10.09 -2.07 8.10
N ARG A 300 -10.11 -1.48 6.90
CA ARG A 300 -8.93 -0.92 6.23
C ARG A 300 -8.46 0.38 6.87
N SER A 301 -9.36 1.14 7.50
CA SER A 301 -9.00 2.39 8.20
C SER A 301 -9.85 2.64 9.43
N VAL A 302 -9.25 3.25 10.46
CA VAL A 302 -9.90 3.71 11.68
C VAL A 302 -9.40 5.11 12.06
N CYS A 303 -10.27 5.97 12.60
CA CYS A 303 -9.85 7.22 13.24
C CYS A 303 -10.77 7.58 14.41
N PHE A 304 -10.21 8.16 15.47
CA PHE A 304 -10.97 8.68 16.61
C PHE A 304 -11.58 10.06 16.28
N SER A 305 -12.71 10.38 16.90
CA SER A 305 -13.10 11.79 17.03
C SER A 305 -12.12 12.56 17.93
N PRO A 306 -11.98 13.89 17.79
CA PRO A 306 -11.00 14.67 18.57
C PRO A 306 -11.21 14.69 20.09
N ASP A 307 -12.38 14.29 20.58
CA ASP A 307 -12.72 14.12 22.00
C ASP A 307 -12.48 12.68 22.51
N GLY A 308 -12.10 11.74 21.63
CA GLY A 308 -11.89 10.33 21.95
C GLY A 308 -13.17 9.54 22.24
N ALA A 309 -14.37 10.12 22.06
CA ALA A 309 -15.64 9.46 22.39
C ALA A 309 -16.14 8.50 21.30
N LEU A 310 -15.79 8.78 20.04
CA LEU A 310 -16.23 8.04 18.87
C LEU A 310 -15.06 7.43 18.10
N LEU A 311 -15.32 6.34 17.40
CA LEU A 311 -14.42 5.77 16.39
C LEU A 311 -15.15 5.70 15.05
N ALA A 312 -14.57 6.25 13.99
CA ALA A 312 -14.99 5.98 12.61
C ALA A 312 -14.20 4.78 12.07
N THR A 313 -14.87 3.84 11.41
CA THR A 313 -14.25 2.65 10.80
C THR A 313 -14.68 2.50 9.34
N GLY A 314 -13.71 2.44 8.43
CA GLY A 314 -13.93 2.24 7.00
C GLY A 314 -13.57 0.80 6.60
N ALA A 315 -14.45 0.17 5.82
CA ALA A 315 -14.36 -1.25 5.49
C ALA A 315 -14.57 -1.54 3.99
N GLU A 316 -14.39 -2.80 3.62
CA GLU A 316 -14.46 -3.26 2.22
C GLU A 316 -15.90 -3.40 1.69
N ASP A 317 -16.92 -3.30 2.55
CA ASP A 317 -18.34 -3.25 2.17
C ASP A 317 -18.81 -1.83 1.73
N ALA A 318 -17.86 -0.96 1.37
CA ALA A 318 -18.04 0.44 1.02
C ALA A 318 -18.71 1.32 2.11
N GLN A 319 -18.90 0.81 3.34
CA GLN A 319 -19.52 1.56 4.43
C GLN A 319 -18.50 2.18 5.38
N ILE A 320 -18.84 3.38 5.88
CA ILE A 320 -18.18 4.01 7.02
C ILE A 320 -19.11 3.88 8.21
N ARG A 321 -18.65 3.32 9.32
CA ARG A 321 -19.44 3.18 10.55
C ARG A 321 -18.90 4.11 11.63
N ILE A 322 -19.79 4.87 12.25
CA ILE A 322 -19.48 5.74 13.38
C ILE A 322 -19.92 5.03 14.66
N TRP A 323 -18.98 4.73 15.53
CA TRP A 323 -19.15 3.97 16.76
C TRP A 323 -19.13 4.88 17.98
N ASP A 324 -20.07 4.66 18.90
CA ASP A 324 -19.93 5.10 20.29
C ASP A 324 -19.09 4.06 21.04
N ILE A 325 -17.86 4.43 21.41
CA ILE A 325 -16.86 3.49 21.96
C ILE A 325 -17.32 2.94 23.32
N VAL A 326 -17.96 3.78 24.14
CA VAL A 326 -18.42 3.43 25.50
C VAL A 326 -19.65 2.52 25.43
N LYS A 327 -20.62 2.84 24.56
CA LYS A 327 -21.83 2.03 24.34
C LYS A 327 -21.61 0.84 23.41
N LYS A 328 -20.40 0.71 22.83
CA LYS A 328 -19.95 -0.38 21.93
C LYS A 328 -20.92 -0.65 20.78
N ARG A 329 -21.49 0.41 20.19
CA ARG A 329 -22.52 0.33 19.14
C ARG A 329 -22.31 1.34 18.03
N ILE A 330 -22.74 0.97 16.82
CA ILE A 330 -22.89 1.92 15.71
C ILE A 330 -23.96 2.94 16.10
N ILE A 331 -23.67 4.22 15.91
CA ILE A 331 -24.63 5.32 16.03
C ILE A 331 -25.03 5.92 14.68
N ALA A 332 -24.19 5.74 13.65
CA ALA A 332 -24.52 6.10 12.28
C ALA A 332 -23.70 5.26 11.28
N VAL A 333 -24.24 5.09 10.07
CA VAL A 333 -23.53 4.56 8.90
C VAL A 333 -23.53 5.64 7.83
N LEU A 334 -22.36 5.96 7.29
CA LEU A 334 -22.20 6.92 6.19
C LEU A 334 -22.06 6.11 4.89
N SER A 335 -23.18 5.97 4.18
CA SER A 335 -23.28 5.21 2.93
C SER A 335 -23.17 6.12 1.72
N GLY A 336 -22.57 5.63 0.63
CA GLY A 336 -22.60 6.31 -0.67
C GLY A 336 -21.37 6.11 -1.55
N HIS A 337 -20.26 5.62 -1.00
CA HIS A 337 -19.14 5.09 -1.81
C HIS A 337 -19.56 3.81 -2.54
N GLN A 338 -18.88 3.51 -3.65
CA GLN A 338 -19.20 2.38 -4.54
C GLN A 338 -18.16 1.23 -4.51
N GLN A 339 -17.06 1.42 -3.78
CA GLN A 339 -15.99 0.43 -3.57
C GLN A 339 -15.43 0.57 -2.14
N GLU A 340 -14.41 -0.23 -1.80
CA GLU A 340 -13.82 -0.30 -0.46
C GLU A 340 -13.38 1.08 0.05
N ILE A 341 -13.49 1.32 1.36
CA ILE A 341 -12.96 2.52 2.01
C ILE A 341 -11.50 2.23 2.42
N TYR A 342 -10.51 2.79 1.73
CA TYR A 342 -9.10 2.54 2.04
C TYR A 342 -8.55 3.42 3.15
N ALA A 343 -9.05 4.66 3.30
CA ALA A 343 -8.57 5.59 4.30
C ALA A 343 -9.67 6.49 4.87
N LEU A 344 -9.53 6.81 6.16
CA LEU A 344 -10.31 7.80 6.90
C LEU A 344 -9.40 8.79 7.61
N ASP A 345 -9.88 10.02 7.77
CA ASP A 345 -9.30 11.02 8.68
C ASP A 345 -10.42 11.87 9.33
N PHE A 346 -10.16 12.45 10.50
CA PHE A 346 -11.13 13.24 11.28
C PHE A 346 -10.61 14.66 11.46
N SER A 347 -11.42 15.68 11.14
CA SER A 347 -11.02 17.07 11.35
C SER A 347 -10.74 17.34 12.83
N THR A 348 -9.70 18.12 13.11
CA THR A 348 -9.21 18.43 14.47
C THR A 348 -10.23 19.08 15.40
N ASP A 349 -11.29 19.65 14.81
CA ASP A 349 -12.44 20.34 15.41
C ASP A 349 -13.73 19.49 15.48
N GLY A 350 -13.70 18.25 14.97
CA GLY A 350 -14.81 17.29 15.03
C GLY A 350 -15.94 17.54 14.03
N ARG A 351 -15.83 18.51 13.13
CA ARG A 351 -16.89 18.84 12.15
C ARG A 351 -16.96 17.88 10.96
N PHE A 352 -15.84 17.27 10.56
CA PHE A 352 -15.78 16.47 9.34
C PHE A 352 -15.08 15.12 9.55
N VAL A 353 -15.63 14.08 8.93
CA VAL A 353 -14.86 12.89 8.54
C VAL A 353 -14.52 13.03 7.06
N VAL A 354 -13.31 12.64 6.68
CA VAL A 354 -12.83 12.57 5.30
C VAL A 354 -12.57 11.11 4.95
N SER A 355 -12.98 10.66 3.76
CA SER A 355 -12.78 9.28 3.31
C SER A 355 -12.23 9.18 1.89
N GLY A 356 -11.39 8.18 1.64
CA GLY A 356 -10.90 7.81 0.32
C GLY A 356 -11.27 6.36 -0.03
N SER A 357 -11.67 6.14 -1.28
CA SER A 357 -12.13 4.83 -1.77
C SER A 357 -11.53 4.46 -3.14
N GLY A 358 -11.59 3.17 -3.47
CA GLY A 358 -11.33 2.67 -4.82
C GLY A 358 -12.22 3.33 -5.88
N ASP A 359 -13.41 3.82 -5.49
CA ASP A 359 -14.39 4.46 -6.38
C ASP A 359 -13.95 5.81 -6.98
N LYS A 360 -12.68 6.18 -6.78
CA LYS A 360 -12.00 7.34 -7.37
C LYS A 360 -12.57 8.67 -6.86
N THR A 361 -13.25 8.61 -5.71
CA THR A 361 -13.72 9.78 -4.96
C THR A 361 -13.04 9.89 -3.60
N VAL A 362 -12.79 11.14 -3.21
CA VAL A 362 -12.62 11.56 -1.81
C VAL A 362 -13.94 12.16 -1.36
N ARG A 363 -14.39 11.89 -0.14
CA ARG A 363 -15.63 12.47 0.40
C ARG A 363 -15.39 13.17 1.73
N ILE A 364 -16.14 14.24 1.96
CA ILE A 364 -16.13 15.03 3.19
C ILE A 364 -17.54 15.01 3.76
N TRP A 365 -17.69 14.43 4.95
CA TRP A 365 -18.96 14.17 5.62
C TRP A 365 -19.14 15.12 6.80
N ASP A 366 -20.25 15.87 6.85
CA ASP A 366 -20.52 16.82 7.94
C ASP A 366 -21.10 16.12 9.17
N MET A 367 -20.24 15.91 10.17
CA MET A 367 -20.58 15.21 11.40
C MET A 367 -21.62 15.96 12.25
N ARG A 368 -21.85 17.25 12.01
CA ARG A 368 -22.93 18.02 12.65
C ARG A 368 -24.32 17.57 12.19
N THR A 369 -24.41 16.89 11.04
CA THR A 369 -25.64 16.25 10.54
C THR A 369 -25.79 14.79 10.99
N VAL A 370 -24.76 14.23 11.64
CA VAL A 370 -24.72 12.84 12.13
C VAL A 370 -25.04 12.76 13.63
N LEU A 371 -24.54 13.74 14.40
CA LEU A 371 -24.84 13.90 15.83
C LEU A 371 -26.28 14.46 16.01
N PRO A 372 -26.93 14.31 17.19
CA PRO A 372 -28.36 13.95 17.27
C PRO A 372 -29.38 15.09 17.05
N ALA A 373 -29.13 16.00 16.11
CA ALA A 373 -30.06 17.06 15.71
C ALA A 373 -31.30 16.54 14.97
N ASN A 374 -31.17 15.53 14.08
CA ASN A 374 -32.31 14.97 13.36
C ASN A 374 -32.03 13.55 12.79
N PRO A 375 -32.66 12.48 13.32
CA PRO A 375 -32.52 11.10 12.81
C PRO A 375 -33.03 10.86 11.38
N GLN A 376 -33.76 11.80 10.76
CA GLN A 376 -34.26 11.71 9.38
C GLN A 376 -33.42 12.52 8.38
N GLN A 377 -32.35 13.19 8.81
CA GLN A 377 -31.56 14.05 7.95
C GLN A 377 -30.46 13.28 7.22
N THR A 378 -30.48 13.33 5.89
CA THR A 378 -29.39 12.82 5.05
C THR A 378 -28.07 13.51 5.43
N VAL A 379 -27.04 12.71 5.71
CA VAL A 379 -25.70 13.23 6.05
C VAL A 379 -25.18 14.08 4.90
N SER A 380 -24.78 15.32 5.21
CA SER A 380 -24.22 16.20 4.18
C SER A 380 -22.85 15.70 3.74
N CYS A 381 -22.68 15.49 2.43
CA CYS A 381 -21.49 14.88 1.83
C CYS A 381 -21.04 15.68 0.61
N THR A 382 -19.84 16.25 0.65
CA THR A 382 -19.15 16.80 -0.53
C THR A 382 -18.32 15.70 -1.19
N VAL A 383 -18.46 15.51 -2.50
CA VAL A 383 -17.72 14.50 -3.27
C VAL A 383 -16.68 15.18 -4.15
N LEU A 384 -15.42 14.76 -4.04
CA LEU A 384 -14.28 15.27 -4.81
C LEU A 384 -13.77 14.13 -5.70
N ASN A 385 -13.85 14.28 -7.02
CA ASN A 385 -13.36 13.27 -7.96
C ASN A 385 -11.85 13.43 -8.19
N ILE A 386 -11.13 12.31 -8.30
CA ILE A 386 -9.70 12.33 -8.65
C ILE A 386 -9.44 12.06 -10.13
N THR A 387 -10.46 11.63 -10.88
CA THR A 387 -10.40 11.46 -12.34
C THR A 387 -10.26 12.80 -13.05
N ASP A 388 -9.04 13.11 -13.49
CA ASP A 388 -8.79 14.27 -14.36
C ASP A 388 -9.43 14.04 -15.74
N SER A 389 -10.37 14.92 -16.14
CA SER A 389 -11.22 14.76 -17.33
C SER A 389 -10.51 14.90 -18.70
N ALA A 390 -9.19 14.73 -18.75
CA ALA A 390 -8.37 14.90 -19.95
C ALA A 390 -7.71 13.58 -20.35
N PRO A 391 -7.74 13.17 -21.64
CA PRO A 391 -7.02 11.99 -22.08
C PRO A 391 -5.50 12.19 -21.93
N PRO A 392 -4.73 11.11 -21.66
CA PRO A 392 -3.28 11.21 -21.51
C PRO A 392 -2.63 11.70 -22.82
N PRO A 393 -1.55 12.51 -22.75
CA PRO A 393 -0.84 12.97 -23.93
C PRO A 393 -0.23 11.79 -24.70
N SER A 394 -0.38 11.79 -26.02
CA SER A 394 -0.10 10.67 -26.94
C SER A 394 1.40 10.33 -27.16
N THR A 395 2.27 10.76 -26.24
CA THR A 395 3.72 10.57 -26.29
C THR A 395 4.25 9.59 -25.23
N ALA A 396 3.40 9.14 -24.30
CA ALA A 396 3.72 8.06 -23.37
C ALA A 396 3.86 6.73 -24.14
N ARG A 397 5.09 6.27 -24.37
CA ARG A 397 5.35 4.97 -25.01
C ARG A 397 4.88 3.82 -24.11
N SER A 398 4.24 2.85 -24.73
CA SER A 398 3.54 1.74 -24.08
C SER A 398 4.42 0.90 -23.16
N SER A 399 4.10 0.88 -21.87
CA SER A 399 4.43 -0.24 -20.99
C SER A 399 3.28 -1.27 -21.04
N PRO A 400 3.54 -2.58 -21.05
CA PRO A 400 2.50 -3.59 -21.27
C PRO A 400 1.76 -3.94 -19.97
N GLY A 401 0.66 -3.26 -19.69
CA GLY A 401 -0.24 -3.63 -18.59
C GLY A 401 -1.37 -2.60 -18.40
N PRO A 402 -2.64 -3.02 -18.21
CA PRO A 402 -3.74 -2.11 -17.91
C PRO A 402 -3.90 -1.91 -16.39
N THR A 403 -3.94 -0.66 -15.94
CA THR A 403 -4.52 -0.29 -14.64
C THR A 403 -5.55 0.84 -14.85
N PRO A 404 -6.83 0.51 -15.08
CA PRO A 404 -7.91 1.51 -15.16
C PRO A 404 -8.21 2.22 -13.83
N ASP A 405 -7.59 1.77 -12.73
CA ASP A 405 -7.89 2.17 -11.37
C ASP A 405 -6.89 3.17 -10.79
N GLY A 406 -7.09 4.44 -11.12
CA GLY A 406 -6.69 5.55 -10.25
C GLY A 406 -7.61 5.63 -9.02
N GLY A 407 -7.54 4.64 -8.13
CA GLY A 407 -8.27 4.62 -6.85
C GLY A 407 -7.59 5.49 -5.79
N VAL A 408 -8.33 5.94 -4.77
CA VAL A 408 -7.77 6.68 -3.63
C VAL A 408 -7.31 5.70 -2.56
N THR A 409 -6.02 5.73 -2.22
CA THR A 409 -5.39 4.84 -1.24
C THR A 409 -5.30 5.45 0.14
N SER A 410 -5.09 6.76 0.23
CA SER A 410 -4.86 7.49 1.48
C SER A 410 -5.47 8.88 1.40
N VAL A 411 -6.03 9.36 2.52
CA VAL A 411 -6.47 10.74 2.70
C VAL A 411 -5.87 11.32 3.98
N ALA A 412 -5.76 12.64 4.04
CA ALA A 412 -5.47 13.40 5.24
C ALA A 412 -6.18 14.77 5.19
N ILE A 413 -6.56 15.33 6.33
CA ILE A 413 -7.05 16.71 6.46
C ILE A 413 -6.02 17.58 7.18
N SER A 414 -5.91 18.86 6.81
CA SER A 414 -4.99 19.79 7.48
C SER A 414 -5.45 20.09 8.91
N ALA A 415 -4.49 20.43 9.78
CA ALA A 415 -4.77 20.68 11.20
C ALA A 415 -5.77 21.84 11.47
N ASN A 416 -5.95 22.74 10.49
CA ASN A 416 -6.92 23.84 10.48
C ASN A 416 -8.24 23.53 9.74
N GLY A 417 -8.43 22.29 9.25
CA GLY A 417 -9.64 21.83 8.55
C GLY A 417 -9.88 22.45 7.17
N SER A 418 -8.93 23.21 6.62
CA SER A 418 -9.12 23.96 5.37
C SER A 418 -8.68 23.21 4.11
N ARG A 419 -7.84 22.19 4.21
CA ARG A 419 -7.31 21.41 3.08
C ARG A 419 -7.51 19.92 3.30
N VAL A 420 -7.81 19.20 2.23
CA VAL A 420 -7.74 17.73 2.18
C VAL A 420 -6.69 17.35 1.16
N ALA A 421 -5.82 16.41 1.51
CA ALA A 421 -4.88 15.76 0.60
C ALA A 421 -5.29 14.31 0.37
N ALA A 422 -5.03 13.78 -0.83
CA ALA A 422 -5.24 12.36 -1.11
C ALA A 422 -4.13 11.79 -2.01
N GLY A 423 -3.60 10.63 -1.63
CA GLY A 423 -2.72 9.80 -2.45
C GLY A 423 -3.54 8.80 -3.28
N SER A 424 -3.00 8.43 -4.44
CA SER A 424 -3.69 7.57 -5.40
C SER A 424 -2.76 6.59 -6.10
N LEU A 425 -3.36 5.52 -6.60
CA LEU A 425 -2.74 4.54 -7.50
C LEU A 425 -2.19 5.14 -8.80
N ASP A 426 -2.68 6.32 -9.23
CA ASP A 426 -2.18 7.02 -10.44
C ASP A 426 -0.84 7.78 -10.23
N ALA A 427 -0.09 7.42 -9.18
CA ALA A 427 1.19 8.02 -8.77
C ALA A 427 1.13 9.52 -8.40
N LEU A 428 -0.07 10.08 -8.19
CA LEU A 428 -0.26 11.47 -7.81
C LEU A 428 -0.71 11.63 -6.37
N VAL A 429 -0.35 12.80 -5.81
CA VAL A 429 -1.06 13.36 -4.67
C VAL A 429 -1.81 14.60 -5.13
N ARG A 430 -3.08 14.71 -4.71
CA ARG A 430 -3.96 15.84 -5.00
C ARG A 430 -4.31 16.55 -3.69
N VAL A 431 -4.50 17.87 -3.73
CA VAL A 431 -4.92 18.67 -2.56
C VAL A 431 -6.07 19.58 -2.96
N TRP A 432 -7.15 19.60 -2.17
CA TRP A 432 -8.34 20.43 -2.37
C TRP A 432 -8.55 21.41 -1.22
N ASP A 433 -9.32 22.46 -1.48
CA ASP A 433 -9.89 23.35 -0.46
C ASP A 433 -11.23 22.79 0.03
N VAL A 434 -11.38 22.62 1.35
CA VAL A 434 -12.53 21.96 1.98
C VAL A 434 -13.84 22.75 1.82
N LYS A 435 -13.75 24.09 1.75
CA LYS A 435 -14.92 24.98 1.72
C LYS A 435 -15.56 25.07 0.32
N SER A 436 -14.74 25.01 -0.72
CA SER A 436 -15.14 25.17 -2.12
C SER A 436 -15.16 23.86 -2.91
N GLY A 437 -14.50 22.81 -2.42
CA GLY A 437 -14.25 21.57 -3.18
C GLY A 437 -13.29 21.74 -4.35
N ALA A 438 -12.67 22.92 -4.53
CA ALA A 438 -11.77 23.20 -5.64
C ALA A 438 -10.44 22.44 -5.47
N LEU A 439 -9.94 21.85 -6.56
CA LEU A 439 -8.60 21.25 -6.59
C LEU A 439 -7.54 22.37 -6.59
N VAL A 440 -6.71 22.39 -5.55
CA VAL A 440 -5.69 23.41 -5.27
C VAL A 440 -4.32 23.01 -5.84
N ARG A 441 -3.92 21.75 -5.64
CA ARG A 441 -2.63 21.21 -6.09
C ARG A 441 -2.80 19.87 -6.80
N ARG A 442 -2.00 19.66 -7.85
CA ARG A 442 -1.51 18.33 -8.26
C ARG A 442 -0.02 18.26 -7.92
N LEU A 443 0.41 17.18 -7.28
CA LEU A 443 1.77 16.93 -6.87
C LEU A 443 2.31 15.76 -7.71
N ARG A 444 3.24 16.05 -8.62
CA ARG A 444 3.84 15.08 -9.56
C ARG A 444 5.27 14.76 -9.13
N GLY A 445 5.65 13.49 -9.09
CA GLY A 445 7.03 13.11 -8.79
C GLY A 445 7.25 11.76 -8.09
N HIS A 446 6.20 11.03 -7.71
CA HIS A 446 6.32 9.58 -7.48
C HIS A 446 6.38 8.83 -8.81
N GLY A 447 7.14 7.74 -8.83
CA GLY A 447 7.31 6.86 -10.00
C GLY A 447 6.30 5.71 -10.08
N ASP A 448 5.48 5.53 -9.04
CA ASP A 448 4.51 4.46 -8.86
C ASP A 448 3.41 4.94 -7.87
N SER A 449 2.37 4.14 -7.67
CA SER A 449 1.24 4.40 -6.76
C SER A 449 1.65 4.99 -5.41
N VAL A 450 0.97 6.06 -4.99
CA VAL A 450 1.09 6.59 -3.64
C VAL A 450 0.22 5.76 -2.71
N TYR A 451 0.72 5.40 -1.54
CA TYR A 451 0.00 4.55 -0.56
C TYR A 451 -0.31 5.25 0.75
N SER A 452 0.39 6.34 1.07
CA SER A 452 0.15 7.09 2.32
C SER A 452 0.47 8.57 2.14
N VAL A 453 -0.34 9.44 2.75
CA VAL A 453 -0.12 10.90 2.82
C VAL A 453 -0.35 11.41 4.24
N ALA A 454 0.42 12.42 4.66
CA ALA A 454 0.27 13.09 5.95
C ALA A 454 0.60 14.58 5.83
N PHE A 455 -0.21 15.47 6.44
CA PHE A 455 0.14 16.88 6.58
C PHE A 455 1.24 17.07 7.62
N VAL A 456 2.17 17.97 7.35
CA VAL A 456 3.11 18.47 8.35
C VAL A 456 2.37 19.50 9.22
N PRO A 457 2.46 19.45 10.56
CA PRO A 457 1.76 20.42 11.40
C PRO A 457 2.28 21.85 11.18
N GLU A 458 1.38 22.83 11.14
CA GLU A 458 1.72 24.23 10.85
C GLU A 458 2.52 24.86 12.01
N GLY A 459 3.59 25.58 11.71
CA GLY A 459 4.48 26.20 12.71
C GLY A 459 5.68 25.34 13.15
N THR A 460 5.74 24.08 12.72
CA THR A 460 6.86 23.15 12.97
C THR A 460 8.12 23.45 12.14
N VAL A 461 9.24 22.81 12.51
CA VAL A 461 10.54 22.93 11.82
C VAL A 461 10.46 22.55 10.35
N SER A 462 9.77 21.45 10.00
CA SER A 462 9.53 21.09 8.59
C SER A 462 8.63 22.09 7.86
N SER A 463 7.59 22.62 8.50
CA SER A 463 6.73 23.64 7.87
C SER A 463 7.48 24.96 7.60
N ALA A 464 8.37 25.36 8.51
CA ALA A 464 9.25 26.53 8.34
C ALA A 464 10.28 26.33 7.22
N LYS A 465 10.63 25.07 6.89
CA LYS A 465 11.42 24.70 5.72
C LYS A 465 10.61 24.56 4.41
N GLY A 466 9.31 24.85 4.43
CA GLY A 466 8.44 24.72 3.26
C GLY A 466 8.06 23.28 2.93
N ILE A 467 8.06 22.37 3.90
CA ILE A 467 7.45 21.05 3.74
C ILE A 467 6.07 21.09 4.39
N GLY A 468 5.01 21.10 3.58
CA GLY A 468 3.61 21.12 4.06
C GLY A 468 2.93 19.75 4.05
N LEU A 469 3.44 18.80 3.25
CA LEU A 469 2.87 17.46 3.10
C LEU A 469 3.99 16.44 2.90
N ILE A 470 3.79 15.24 3.44
CA ILE A 470 4.61 14.04 3.22
C ILE A 470 3.78 13.00 2.48
N SER A 471 4.40 12.22 1.58
CA SER A 471 3.79 11.02 0.99
C SER A 471 4.78 9.86 0.87
N GLY A 472 4.28 8.62 0.99
CA GLY A 472 5.02 7.39 0.73
C GLY A 472 4.41 6.60 -0.43
N GLY A 473 5.24 6.01 -1.28
CA GLY A 473 4.80 5.29 -2.48
C GLY A 473 5.47 3.93 -2.71
N LEU A 474 4.90 3.18 -3.66
CA LEU A 474 5.44 1.90 -4.12
C LEU A 474 6.77 2.06 -4.87
N ASP A 475 7.13 3.29 -5.28
CA ASP A 475 8.46 3.62 -5.81
C ASP A 475 9.60 3.51 -4.76
N ARG A 476 9.26 3.11 -3.53
CA ARG A 476 10.14 2.88 -2.37
C ARG A 476 10.69 4.17 -1.76
N THR A 477 10.12 5.32 -2.14
CA THR A 477 10.52 6.63 -1.60
C THR A 477 9.45 7.24 -0.70
N VAL A 478 9.90 8.10 0.21
CA VAL A 478 9.06 9.11 0.83
C VAL A 478 9.39 10.46 0.19
N LYS A 479 8.41 11.35 0.05
CA LYS A 479 8.58 12.69 -0.53
C LYS A 479 7.98 13.77 0.35
N GLY A 480 8.73 14.85 0.53
CA GLY A 480 8.27 16.10 1.12
C GLY A 480 7.89 17.10 0.03
N TRP A 481 6.76 17.78 0.22
CA TRP A 481 6.18 18.69 -0.76
C TRP A 481 5.99 20.09 -0.20
N ASP A 482 6.37 21.10 -0.97
CA ASP A 482 5.96 22.48 -0.77
C ASP A 482 4.58 22.72 -1.39
N LEU A 483 3.66 23.17 -0.54
CA LEU A 483 2.29 23.54 -0.92
C LEU A 483 2.15 25.05 -1.21
N GLY A 484 3.20 25.84 -1.01
CA GLY A 484 3.23 27.30 -1.15
C GLY A 484 2.43 28.05 -0.07
N LEU A 485 2.33 27.47 1.13
CA LEU A 485 1.46 27.97 2.21
C LEU A 485 2.20 28.79 3.29
N GLY A 486 3.53 28.75 3.33
CA GLY A 486 4.33 29.58 4.22
C GLY A 486 4.67 30.96 3.64
N PRO A 487 5.12 31.93 4.47
CA PRO A 487 5.85 33.08 3.96
C PRO A 487 7.10 32.61 3.23
N SER A 488 7.55 33.34 2.21
CA SER A 488 8.69 32.90 1.39
C SER A 488 9.96 32.69 2.24
N PRO A 489 10.92 31.85 1.80
CA PRO A 489 12.16 31.61 2.55
C PRO A 489 13.01 32.86 2.88
N GLN A 490 12.71 34.00 2.26
CA GLN A 490 13.33 35.31 2.51
C GLN A 490 12.74 36.04 3.74
N GLY A 491 11.64 35.55 4.32
CA GLY A 491 10.95 36.17 5.46
C GLY A 491 11.45 35.76 6.85
N TRP A 492 12.28 34.71 6.93
CA TRP A 492 12.87 34.19 8.17
C TRP A 492 14.33 34.64 8.30
N LYS A 493 14.73 34.98 9.52
CA LYS A 493 16.15 35.17 9.87
C LYS A 493 16.80 33.84 10.23
N GLU A 494 18.12 33.77 10.16
CA GLU A 494 18.92 32.60 10.58
C GLU A 494 18.76 32.26 12.07
N ASP A 495 18.30 33.21 12.90
CA ASP A 495 17.97 33.00 14.32
C ASP A 495 16.59 32.37 14.58
N GLY A 496 15.88 31.97 13.51
CA GLY A 496 14.58 31.30 13.60
C GLY A 496 13.41 32.24 13.95
N ARG A 497 13.60 33.56 13.95
CA ARG A 497 12.52 34.52 14.21
C ARG A 497 11.87 35.02 12.89
N PRO A 498 10.54 35.21 12.86
CA PRO A 498 9.88 35.86 11.73
C PRO A 498 10.30 37.34 11.65
N SER A 499 10.58 37.83 10.44
CA SER A 499 10.92 39.24 10.23
C SER A 499 9.72 40.14 10.50
N SER A 500 9.88 41.15 11.37
CA SER A 500 8.81 42.01 11.91
C SER A 500 8.23 43.04 10.93
N ARG A 501 8.30 42.76 9.62
CA ARG A 501 7.76 43.58 8.52
C ARG A 501 7.11 42.76 7.39
N SER A 502 6.76 41.50 7.63
CA SER A 502 6.15 40.64 6.60
C SER A 502 4.61 40.59 6.64
N SER A 503 3.93 41.74 6.68
CA SER A 503 2.50 41.83 6.33
C SER A 503 2.31 41.75 4.81
N SER A 504 2.74 40.63 4.23
CA SER A 504 2.88 40.42 2.80
C SER A 504 1.75 39.55 2.26
N VAL A 505 0.76 40.18 1.62
CA VAL A 505 -0.26 39.51 0.80
C VAL A 505 0.43 38.57 -0.20
N LEU A 506 -0.13 37.37 -0.38
CA LEU A 506 0.36 36.33 -1.29
C LEU A 506 0.51 36.88 -2.73
N LYS A 507 1.74 37.21 -3.14
CA LYS A 507 2.07 37.50 -4.54
C LYS A 507 1.98 36.20 -5.37
N GLY A 508 0.78 35.90 -5.85
CA GLY A 508 0.53 34.75 -6.73
C GLY A 508 -0.89 34.21 -6.67
N TRP A 509 -1.71 34.56 -5.67
CA TRP A 509 -3.09 34.09 -5.56
C TRP A 509 -4.11 35.22 -5.77
N LYS A 510 -4.88 35.09 -6.85
CA LYS A 510 -6.22 35.69 -6.96
C LYS A 510 -7.22 34.58 -6.70
N GLU A 511 -8.10 34.76 -5.72
CA GLU A 511 -9.25 33.88 -5.55
C GLU A 511 -10.10 33.91 -6.84
N GLY A 512 -10.46 32.74 -7.36
CA GLY A 512 -11.38 32.60 -8.50
C GLY A 512 -10.79 32.39 -9.90
N THR A 513 -9.47 32.25 -10.10
CA THR A 513 -8.92 31.97 -11.45
C THR A 513 -9.01 30.50 -11.89
N GLY A 514 -9.18 29.56 -10.95
CA GLY A 514 -9.33 28.13 -11.27
C GLY A 514 -8.06 27.40 -11.73
N GLU A 515 -6.92 28.08 -11.78
CA GLU A 515 -5.64 27.50 -12.22
C GLU A 515 -5.04 26.57 -11.15
N VAL A 516 -5.11 25.26 -11.41
CA VAL A 516 -4.52 24.24 -10.52
C VAL A 516 -3.00 24.27 -10.63
N SER A 517 -2.35 24.93 -9.69
CA SER A 517 -0.90 25.17 -9.69
C SER A 517 -0.13 23.96 -9.14
N GLU A 518 0.84 23.44 -9.90
CA GLU A 518 1.66 22.29 -9.49
C GLU A 518 2.45 22.58 -8.20
N GLY A 519 2.49 21.62 -7.27
CA GLY A 519 3.27 21.72 -6.05
C GLY A 519 4.63 21.03 -6.18
N ARG A 520 5.63 21.56 -5.48
CA ARG A 520 7.05 21.21 -5.67
C ARG A 520 7.50 20.13 -4.70
N CYS A 521 8.09 19.05 -5.20
CA CYS A 521 8.87 18.14 -4.37
C CYS A 521 10.13 18.89 -3.85
N THR A 522 10.28 18.98 -2.53
CA THR A 522 11.40 19.66 -1.86
C THR A 522 12.43 18.68 -1.31
N THR A 523 12.05 17.43 -1.02
CA THR A 523 12.95 16.39 -0.54
C THR A 523 12.41 15.02 -0.96
N THR A 524 13.27 14.13 -1.44
CA THR A 524 12.96 12.70 -1.60
C THR A 524 13.87 11.92 -0.67
N PHE A 525 13.27 11.16 0.24
CA PHE A 525 13.93 10.32 1.23
C PHE A 525 14.05 8.91 0.63
N ILE A 526 15.27 8.35 0.65
CA ILE A 526 15.62 7.10 -0.04
C ILE A 526 16.39 6.21 0.95
N GLY A 527 15.96 4.96 1.11
CA GLY A 527 16.57 4.02 2.08
C GLY A 527 15.76 2.76 2.37
N HIS A 528 14.45 2.74 2.08
CA HIS A 528 13.66 1.51 2.09
C HIS A 528 14.01 0.59 0.92
N LYS A 529 13.99 -0.72 1.16
CA LYS A 529 14.30 -1.76 0.15
C LYS A 529 13.11 -2.09 -0.75
N ASP A 530 11.90 -1.91 -0.20
CA ASP A 530 10.61 -2.32 -0.77
C ASP A 530 9.54 -1.25 -0.48
N TYR A 531 8.32 -1.43 -0.99
CA TYR A 531 7.23 -0.47 -1.01
C TYR A 531 7.00 0.25 0.32
N VAL A 532 6.92 1.59 0.31
CA VAL A 532 6.50 2.36 1.49
C VAL A 532 4.99 2.36 1.56
N LEU A 533 4.45 1.76 2.63
CA LEU A 533 3.01 1.53 2.79
C LEU A 533 2.35 2.58 3.70
N SER A 534 3.11 3.18 4.63
CA SER A 534 2.58 4.14 5.59
C SER A 534 3.62 5.19 6.00
N VAL A 535 3.20 6.44 6.14
CA VAL A 535 4.03 7.56 6.64
C VAL A 535 3.34 8.28 7.81
N ALA A 536 4.14 8.79 8.73
CA ALA A 536 3.72 9.62 9.85
C ALA A 536 4.70 10.78 10.06
N VAL A 537 4.23 11.85 10.69
CA VAL A 537 5.03 13.03 11.08
C VAL A 537 4.83 13.27 12.57
N SER A 538 5.92 13.56 13.30
CA SER A 538 5.85 13.89 14.72
C SER A 538 5.14 15.22 14.98
N HIS A 539 4.64 15.42 16.20
CA HIS A 539 3.91 16.63 16.58
C HIS A 539 4.76 17.91 16.48
N ASP A 540 6.06 17.82 16.77
CA ASP A 540 7.06 18.89 16.61
C ASP A 540 7.50 19.12 15.14
N GLY A 541 7.16 18.20 14.23
CA GLY A 541 7.63 18.17 12.84
C GLY A 541 9.15 18.12 12.67
N GLU A 542 9.89 17.57 13.65
CA GLU A 542 11.31 17.22 13.49
C GLU A 542 11.51 15.85 12.83
N TRP A 543 10.55 14.94 13.00
CA TRP A 543 10.64 13.54 12.59
C TRP A 543 9.59 13.18 11.54
N ILE A 544 10.07 12.55 10.47
CA ILE A 544 9.23 11.74 9.57
C ILE A 544 9.52 10.29 9.88
N VAL A 545 8.49 9.46 9.90
CA VAL A 545 8.62 8.01 10.09
C VAL A 545 7.89 7.30 8.96
N SER A 546 8.43 6.18 8.49
CA SER A 546 7.85 5.41 7.38
C SER A 546 7.92 3.90 7.62
N GLY A 547 6.82 3.19 7.36
CA GLY A 547 6.71 1.73 7.41
C GLY A 547 6.64 1.13 6.01
N SER A 548 7.31 -0.01 5.81
CA SER A 548 7.47 -0.63 4.50
C SER A 548 7.20 -2.14 4.47
N LYS A 549 6.94 -2.64 3.25
CA LYS A 549 6.96 -4.05 2.87
C LYS A 549 8.32 -4.74 3.13
N ASP A 550 9.41 -3.98 3.30
CA ASP A 550 10.72 -4.49 3.75
C ASP A 550 10.75 -4.90 5.23
N ARG A 551 9.61 -4.78 5.94
CA ARG A 551 9.38 -5.11 7.35
C ARG A 551 10.07 -4.15 8.34
N GLY A 552 10.75 -3.13 7.83
CA GLY A 552 11.36 -2.08 8.61
C GLY A 552 10.47 -0.87 8.80
N VAL A 553 10.78 -0.10 9.84
CA VAL A 553 10.37 1.29 10.02
C VAL A 553 11.62 2.16 10.00
N GLN A 554 11.64 3.24 9.23
CA GLN A 554 12.77 4.19 9.17
C GLN A 554 12.36 5.54 9.76
N PHE A 555 13.23 6.10 10.61
CA PHE A 555 13.09 7.43 11.20
C PHE A 555 14.01 8.41 10.46
N TRP A 556 13.48 9.54 10.02
CA TRP A 556 14.19 10.54 9.22
C TRP A 556 14.18 11.89 9.94
N ASP A 557 15.36 12.53 10.04
CA ASP A 557 15.42 13.95 10.40
C ASP A 557 14.80 14.76 9.26
N ALA A 558 13.62 15.32 9.54
CA ALA A 558 12.76 15.94 8.53
C ALA A 558 13.30 17.31 8.06
N LYS A 559 14.31 17.84 8.75
CA LYS A 559 15.04 19.06 8.40
C LYS A 559 16.15 18.79 7.37
N THR A 560 16.70 17.57 7.30
CA THR A 560 17.89 17.24 6.50
C THR A 560 17.69 16.11 5.48
N GLY A 561 16.67 15.27 5.64
CA GLY A 561 16.48 14.08 4.83
C GLY A 561 17.30 12.86 5.30
N VAL A 562 18.07 12.99 6.38
CA VAL A 562 18.98 11.94 6.85
C VAL A 562 18.25 10.95 7.74
N VAL A 563 18.23 9.68 7.33
CA VAL A 563 17.76 8.56 8.16
C VAL A 563 18.62 8.45 9.43
N GLN A 564 17.98 8.44 10.60
CA GLN A 564 18.64 8.35 11.90
C GLN A 564 18.79 6.89 12.34
N CYS A 565 17.72 6.11 12.22
CA CYS A 565 17.70 4.70 12.57
C CYS A 565 16.65 3.92 11.76
N MET A 566 16.87 2.61 11.68
CA MET A 566 15.93 1.63 11.16
C MET A 566 15.57 0.64 12.27
N LEU A 567 14.27 0.41 12.46
CA LEU A 567 13.67 -0.51 13.43
C LEU A 567 13.04 -1.68 12.67
N GLN A 568 13.45 -2.91 12.97
CA GLN A 568 12.84 -4.12 12.41
C GLN A 568 12.34 -5.02 13.52
N GLY A 569 11.01 -5.12 13.63
CA GLY A 569 10.33 -5.95 14.64
C GLY A 569 9.27 -6.90 14.10
N HIS A 570 8.77 -6.66 12.89
CA HIS A 570 7.71 -7.49 12.30
C HIS A 570 8.28 -8.57 11.38
N LYS A 571 7.58 -9.72 11.35
CA LYS A 571 7.91 -10.87 10.50
C LYS A 571 7.34 -10.74 9.09
N ASN A 572 6.48 -9.75 8.85
CA ASN A 572 5.86 -9.41 7.57
C ASN A 572 5.82 -7.86 7.39
N SER A 573 5.29 -7.38 6.26
CA SER A 573 5.16 -5.94 5.93
C SER A 573 4.64 -5.09 7.09
N VAL A 574 5.20 -3.91 7.30
CA VAL A 574 4.60 -2.88 8.17
C VAL A 574 3.61 -2.09 7.31
N ILE A 575 2.32 -2.36 7.50
CA ILE A 575 1.23 -1.88 6.64
C ILE A 575 0.77 -0.49 7.08
N SER A 576 0.77 -0.22 8.38
CA SER A 576 0.31 1.04 8.96
C SER A 576 1.19 1.45 10.13
N ILE A 577 1.46 2.74 10.25
CA ILE A 577 2.13 3.34 11.40
C ILE A 577 1.35 4.56 11.90
N ASP A 578 1.54 4.89 13.17
CA ASP A 578 1.04 6.14 13.74
C ASP A 578 1.95 6.63 14.88
N LEU A 579 2.06 7.95 15.06
CA LEU A 579 2.85 8.57 16.13
C LEU A 579 1.90 9.21 17.15
N SER A 580 2.11 8.94 18.43
CA SER A 580 1.27 9.48 19.50
C SER A 580 1.43 11.00 19.61
N PRO A 581 0.35 11.79 19.62
CA PRO A 581 0.43 13.23 19.84
C PRO A 581 0.92 13.63 21.25
N ALA A 582 0.89 12.69 22.21
CA ALA A 582 1.13 12.96 23.63
C ALA A 582 2.50 12.46 24.16
N GLY A 583 3.40 12.01 23.28
CA GLY A 583 4.75 11.60 23.66
C GLY A 583 5.45 10.78 22.59
N ASN A 584 6.71 10.41 22.84
CA ASN A 584 7.56 9.69 21.89
C ASN A 584 7.20 8.20 21.79
N VAL A 585 6.01 7.92 21.28
CA VAL A 585 5.44 6.58 21.15
C VAL A 585 4.99 6.35 19.70
N LEU A 586 5.43 5.23 19.13
CA LEU A 586 5.09 4.77 17.79
C LEU A 586 4.19 3.53 17.89
N ALA A 587 3.13 3.48 17.08
CA ALA A 587 2.38 2.27 16.82
C ALA A 587 2.72 1.72 15.43
N THR A 588 2.77 0.39 15.29
CA THR A 588 2.95 -0.31 14.01
C THR A 588 1.93 -1.43 13.86
N GLY A 589 1.30 -1.57 12.70
CA GLY A 589 0.41 -2.67 12.32
C GLY A 589 0.97 -3.45 11.13
N SER A 590 0.85 -4.78 11.17
CA SER A 590 1.53 -5.66 10.21
C SER A 590 0.68 -6.81 9.67
N GLY A 591 1.11 -7.30 8.51
CA GLY A 591 0.69 -8.59 7.93
C GLY A 591 1.15 -9.82 8.71
N ASP A 592 1.86 -9.68 9.83
CA ASP A 592 2.18 -10.78 10.76
C ASP A 592 1.14 -10.93 11.88
N TRP A 593 0.01 -10.22 11.78
CA TRP A 593 -1.15 -10.24 12.70
C TRP A 593 -0.89 -9.63 14.08
N HIS A 594 0.23 -8.91 14.23
CA HIS A 594 0.50 -8.11 15.42
C HIS A 594 0.32 -6.62 15.11
N ALA A 595 -0.24 -5.89 16.07
CA ALA A 595 0.12 -4.50 16.27
C ALA A 595 1.18 -4.42 17.37
N ARG A 596 2.08 -3.45 17.33
CA ARG A 596 3.08 -3.20 18.37
C ARG A 596 3.11 -1.73 18.78
N ILE A 597 3.41 -1.48 20.05
CA ILE A 597 3.62 -0.14 20.60
C ILE A 597 5.08 -0.05 21.04
N TRP A 598 5.76 1.01 20.62
CA TRP A 598 7.18 1.25 20.83
C TRP A 598 7.40 2.61 21.49
N SER A 599 8.34 2.72 22.43
CA SER A 599 8.89 4.01 22.83
C SER A 599 10.16 4.31 22.02
N TYR A 600 10.41 5.59 21.77
CA TYR A 600 11.70 6.08 21.33
C TYR A 600 12.12 7.28 22.18
N ASP A 601 13.42 7.49 22.39
CA ASP A 601 13.91 8.69 23.06
C ASP A 601 14.32 9.74 22.03
N VAL A 602 14.17 11.03 22.38
CA VAL A 602 14.72 12.15 21.63
C VAL A 602 15.77 12.81 22.52
N VAL A 603 17.01 12.87 22.03
CA VAL A 603 18.17 13.46 22.70
C VAL A 603 18.39 14.86 22.14
N SER A 604 18.42 15.84 23.05
CA SER A 604 18.61 17.27 22.79
C SER A 604 20.08 17.65 22.55
#